data_AF-A0A209A4F8-F1
#
_entry.id   AF-A0A209A4F8-F1
#
_cell.length_a   1.000
_cell.length_b   1.000
_cell.length_c   1.000
_cell.angle_alpha   90.00
_cell.angle_beta   90.00
_cell.angle_gamma   90.00
#
_symmetry.space_group_name_H-M   'P 1'
#
loop_
_entity.id
_entity.type
_entity.pdbx_description
1 polymer ?
#
loop_
_entity_poly.entity_id
_entity_poly.type
_entity_poly.pdbx_seq_one_letter_code
_entity_poly.pdbx_strand_id
1 'polypeptide(L)'
;MQKVIYLKASSSHVEFSLGDGIFIHSTGDKGVHLTLLLDEDIACKNRWRVIRHKSIAEVGLSTDSLQKAAMFFYAQDYNKAFMGSGNSSSSFCSELVAKAYERAGIEIIGGKAPSKVTPAHFDIEADNLYDWVDVTQEYIAILAEMKRNEFPYRLAANTLSAVMTRRKAHEPSRQKTIERFENGSPEGQELAKKLRIMLAGRKLKYWHEKDS
;
A
#
# COMPACT_ATOMS: atom_id res chain seq x y z
N MET A 1 -18.18 5.36 -15.85
CA MET A 1 -16.87 5.25 -16.52
C MET A 1 -16.34 3.81 -16.56
N GLN A 2 -16.35 3.06 -15.45
CA GLN A 2 -15.86 1.67 -15.43
C GLN A 2 -16.52 0.73 -16.45
N LYS A 3 -17.84 0.80 -16.62
CA LYS A 3 -18.56 -0.02 -17.62
C LYS A 3 -18.20 0.26 -19.09
N VAL A 4 -17.55 1.38 -19.37
CA VAL A 4 -17.00 1.68 -20.71
C VAL A 4 -15.72 0.89 -20.94
N ILE A 5 -14.94 0.62 -19.88
CA ILE A 5 -13.71 -0.19 -19.93
C ILE A 5 -14.08 -1.68 -19.95
N TYR A 6 -15.00 -2.10 -19.08
CA TYR A 6 -15.42 -3.48 -18.98
C TYR A 6 -16.90 -3.59 -18.68
N LEU A 7 -17.67 -4.20 -19.58
CA LEU A 7 -19.14 -4.26 -19.47
C LEU A 7 -19.62 -4.94 -18.17
N LYS A 8 -18.87 -5.95 -17.70
CA LYS A 8 -19.15 -6.68 -16.45
C LYS A 8 -18.50 -6.06 -15.21
N ALA A 9 -17.93 -4.85 -15.31
CA ALA A 9 -17.34 -4.17 -14.16
C ALA A 9 -18.34 -4.08 -13.00
N SER A 10 -17.90 -4.52 -11.84
CA SER A 10 -18.66 -4.64 -10.60
C SER A 10 -17.96 -4.00 -9.40
N SER A 11 -16.63 -3.91 -9.43
CA SER A 11 -15.82 -3.35 -8.35
C SER A 11 -15.75 -1.83 -8.44
N SER A 12 -16.09 -1.14 -7.35
CA SER A 12 -15.89 0.32 -7.26
C SER A 12 -14.55 0.72 -6.64
N HIS A 13 -13.88 -0.23 -5.99
CA HIS A 13 -12.69 -0.01 -5.18
C HIS A 13 -11.76 -1.21 -5.29
N VAL A 14 -10.46 -1.01 -5.06
CA VAL A 14 -9.45 -2.07 -5.05
C VAL A 14 -8.50 -1.80 -3.90
N GLU A 15 -8.10 -2.86 -3.22
CA GLU A 15 -7.22 -2.81 -2.06
C GLU A 15 -6.05 -3.77 -2.23
N PHE A 16 -4.94 -3.46 -1.59
CA PHE A 16 -3.76 -4.31 -1.60
C PHE A 16 -3.68 -5.07 -0.27
N SER A 17 -3.68 -6.40 -0.31
CA SER A 17 -3.49 -7.22 0.89
C SER A 17 -2.02 -7.23 1.32
N LEU A 18 -1.78 -6.88 2.58
CA LEU A 18 -0.47 -7.04 3.23
C LEU A 18 -0.32 -8.43 3.87
N GLY A 19 -1.34 -9.30 3.79
CA GLY A 19 -1.38 -10.59 4.47
C GLY A 19 -2.21 -10.55 5.76
N ASP A 20 -2.62 -11.73 6.23
CA ASP A 20 -3.33 -11.94 7.51
C ASP A 20 -4.57 -11.03 7.71
N GLY A 21 -5.27 -10.71 6.62
CA GLY A 21 -6.48 -9.89 6.66
C GLY A 21 -6.21 -8.40 6.89
N ILE A 22 -4.97 -7.94 6.78
CA ILE A 22 -4.61 -6.51 6.79
C ILE A 22 -4.48 -6.02 5.35
N PHE A 23 -5.12 -4.90 5.05
CA PHE A 23 -5.10 -4.28 3.74
C PHE A 23 -4.55 -2.86 3.82
N ILE A 24 -3.95 -2.40 2.72
CA ILE A 24 -3.64 -1.00 2.49
C ILE A 24 -4.43 -0.52 1.28
N HIS A 25 -5.13 0.59 1.44
CA HIS A 25 -5.98 1.15 0.39
C HIS A 25 -5.93 2.68 0.40
N SER A 26 -6.48 3.32 -0.63
CA SER A 26 -6.58 4.78 -0.71
C SER A 26 -8.02 5.24 -0.85
N THR A 27 -8.47 6.09 0.07
CA THR A 27 -9.86 6.58 0.15
C THR A 27 -9.92 8.11 0.16
N GLY A 28 -11.06 8.68 -0.24
CA GLY A 28 -11.21 10.12 -0.40
C GLY A 28 -11.10 10.93 0.91
N ASP A 29 -11.34 10.30 2.06
CA ASP A 29 -11.34 10.92 3.38
C ASP A 29 -9.97 10.85 4.08
N LYS A 30 -9.22 9.75 3.89
CA LYS A 30 -7.95 9.51 4.63
C LYS A 30 -6.72 9.39 3.74
N GLY A 31 -6.88 9.30 2.43
CA GLY A 31 -5.79 8.90 1.54
C GLY A 31 -5.36 7.46 1.81
N VAL A 32 -4.05 7.20 1.73
CA VAL A 32 -3.49 5.85 1.88
C VAL A 32 -3.36 5.46 3.34
N HIS A 33 -4.08 4.44 3.77
CA HIS A 33 -4.06 3.95 5.15
C HIS A 33 -4.36 2.43 5.23
N LEU A 34 -4.21 1.87 6.43
CA LEU A 34 -4.51 0.47 6.69
C LEU A 34 -5.97 0.26 7.08
N THR A 35 -6.52 -0.88 6.66
CA THR A 35 -7.84 -1.37 7.04
C THR A 35 -7.75 -2.89 7.32
N LEU A 36 -8.80 -3.44 7.93
CA LEU A 36 -8.93 -4.86 8.22
C LEU A 36 -10.01 -5.48 7.35
N LEU A 37 -9.81 -6.74 6.95
CA LEU A 37 -10.81 -7.52 6.24
C LEU A 37 -12.16 -7.56 6.98
N LEU A 38 -12.13 -7.55 8.32
CA LEU A 38 -13.32 -7.45 9.16
C LEU A 38 -14.16 -6.20 8.86
N ASP A 39 -13.50 -5.06 8.74
CA ASP A 39 -14.17 -3.78 8.53
C ASP A 39 -14.62 -3.66 7.07
N GLU A 40 -13.82 -4.17 6.13
CA GLU A 40 -14.16 -4.20 4.70
C GLU A 40 -15.28 -5.19 4.35
N ASP A 41 -15.38 -6.33 5.03
CA ASP A 41 -16.48 -7.29 4.87
C ASP A 41 -17.83 -6.60 5.15
N ILE A 42 -17.89 -5.81 6.22
CA ILE A 42 -19.06 -5.02 6.60
C ILE A 42 -19.30 -3.92 5.57
N ALA A 43 -18.28 -3.14 5.21
CA ALA A 43 -18.39 -2.04 4.26
C ALA A 43 -18.87 -2.50 2.87
N CYS A 44 -18.38 -3.65 2.42
CA CYS A 44 -18.71 -4.24 1.12
C CYS A 44 -20.00 -5.08 1.14
N LYS A 45 -20.61 -5.31 2.31
CA LYS A 45 -21.76 -6.20 2.49
C LYS A 45 -21.47 -7.61 1.96
N ASN A 46 -20.29 -8.14 2.28
CA ASN A 46 -19.79 -9.45 1.84
C ASN A 46 -19.63 -9.58 0.31
N ARG A 47 -19.56 -8.46 -0.43
CA ARG A 47 -19.39 -8.44 -1.90
C ARG A 47 -17.98 -8.02 -2.26
N TRP A 48 -17.04 -8.92 -2.02
CA TRP A 48 -15.64 -8.76 -2.36
C TRP A 48 -15.12 -10.08 -2.95
N ARG A 49 -14.01 -9.99 -3.66
CA ARG A 49 -13.24 -11.13 -4.17
C ARG A 49 -11.77 -10.81 -4.08
N VAL A 50 -10.93 -11.83 -3.96
CA VAL A 50 -9.48 -11.64 -3.85
C VAL A 50 -8.78 -12.43 -4.93
N ILE A 51 -7.88 -11.76 -5.64
CA ILE A 51 -7.02 -12.37 -6.64
C ILE A 51 -5.56 -12.18 -6.26
N ARG A 52 -4.73 -13.18 -6.57
CA ARG A 52 -3.28 -13.16 -6.39
C ARG A 52 -2.60 -13.34 -7.73
N HIS A 53 -1.67 -12.46 -8.05
CA HIS A 53 -0.86 -12.60 -9.25
C HIS A 53 0.03 -13.84 -9.14
N LYS A 54 0.14 -14.64 -10.21
CA LYS A 54 0.83 -15.95 -10.20
C LYS A 54 2.32 -15.87 -9.88
N SER A 55 2.97 -14.71 -10.10
CA SER A 55 4.36 -14.50 -9.68
C SER A 55 4.54 -14.35 -8.17
N ILE A 56 3.46 -14.10 -7.43
CA ILE A 56 3.44 -14.04 -5.97
C ILE A 56 3.04 -15.43 -5.46
N ALA A 57 4.06 -16.26 -5.22
CA ALA A 57 3.92 -17.55 -4.54
C ALA A 57 3.72 -17.35 -3.02
N GLU A 58 3.78 -18.45 -2.26
CA GLU A 58 3.76 -18.45 -0.79
C GLU A 58 4.81 -17.51 -0.16
N VAL A 59 4.79 -17.39 1.17
CA VAL A 59 5.69 -16.54 1.97
C VAL A 59 7.13 -16.61 1.46
N GLY A 60 7.66 -15.48 1.01
CA GLY A 60 8.96 -15.43 0.36
C GLY A 60 9.41 -14.00 0.04
N LEU A 61 10.57 -13.88 -0.62
CA LEU A 61 11.21 -12.61 -0.92
C LEU A 61 10.37 -11.70 -1.83
N SER A 62 9.61 -12.27 -2.76
CA SER A 62 8.71 -11.52 -3.65
C SER A 62 7.56 -10.90 -2.85
N THR A 63 6.94 -11.66 -1.95
CA THR A 63 5.87 -11.20 -1.06
C THR A 63 6.35 -10.09 -0.12
N ASP A 64 7.52 -10.26 0.51
CA ASP A 64 8.14 -9.23 1.38
C ASP A 64 8.48 -7.96 0.59
N SER A 65 9.05 -8.09 -0.61
CA SER A 65 9.36 -6.94 -1.48
C SER A 65 8.10 -6.17 -1.88
N LEU A 66 7.03 -6.89 -2.22
CA LEU A 66 5.76 -6.30 -2.62
C LEU A 66 5.03 -5.62 -1.44
N GLN A 67 5.03 -6.25 -0.26
CA GLN A 67 4.49 -5.62 0.97
C GLN A 67 5.24 -4.33 1.31
N LYS A 68 6.57 -4.32 1.23
CA LYS A 68 7.39 -3.12 1.42
C LYS A 68 7.10 -2.06 0.36
N ALA A 69 6.92 -2.48 -0.89
CA ALA A 69 6.58 -1.59 -1.99
C ALA A 69 5.22 -0.93 -1.78
N ALA A 70 4.21 -1.68 -1.32
CA ALA A 70 2.91 -1.12 -0.96
C ALA A 70 3.01 -0.15 0.23
N MET A 71 3.72 -0.55 1.29
CA MET A 71 3.89 0.25 2.50
C MET A 71 4.66 1.55 2.27
N PHE A 72 5.50 1.63 1.24
CA PHE A 72 6.20 2.88 0.85
C PHE A 72 5.22 4.05 0.66
N PHE A 73 4.01 3.77 0.17
CA PHE A 73 2.98 4.76 -0.13
C PHE A 73 2.08 5.12 1.06
N TYR A 74 2.31 4.53 2.25
CA TYR A 74 1.50 4.81 3.43
C TYR A 74 1.40 6.32 3.73
N ALA A 75 0.19 6.78 4.05
CA ALA A 75 -0.15 8.16 4.35
C ALA A 75 0.06 9.17 3.21
N GLN A 76 0.11 8.72 1.95
CA GLN A 76 -0.13 9.59 0.79
C GLN A 76 -1.55 10.15 0.80
N ASP A 77 -1.76 11.30 0.16
CA ASP A 77 -3.09 11.88 0.00
C ASP A 77 -3.92 11.11 -1.04
N TYR A 78 -5.22 11.40 -1.10
CA TYR A 78 -6.07 10.85 -2.16
C TYR A 78 -5.92 11.64 -3.46
N ASN A 79 -5.66 10.94 -4.57
CA ASN A 79 -5.56 11.58 -5.87
C ASN A 79 -6.96 11.90 -6.44
N LYS A 80 -7.36 13.18 -6.39
CA LYS A 80 -8.63 13.66 -6.95
C LYS A 80 -8.59 13.85 -8.47
N ALA A 81 -7.40 13.89 -9.09
CA ALA A 81 -7.21 14.05 -10.53
C ALA A 81 -7.19 12.68 -11.22
N PHE A 82 -8.37 12.07 -11.36
CA PHE A 82 -8.53 10.74 -11.97
C PHE A 82 -8.03 10.73 -13.42
N MET A 83 -7.23 9.72 -13.79
CA MET A 83 -6.62 9.55 -15.12
C MET A 83 -5.71 10.70 -15.60
N GLY A 84 -5.13 11.50 -14.71
CA GLY A 84 -4.08 12.47 -15.04
C GLY A 84 -2.73 11.83 -15.39
N SER A 85 -1.65 12.62 -15.34
CA SER A 85 -0.26 12.14 -15.50
C SER A 85 0.27 11.34 -14.30
N GLY A 86 -0.53 11.14 -13.25
CA GLY A 86 -0.09 10.57 -11.97
C GLY A 86 0.77 11.55 -11.16
N ASN A 87 0.98 11.26 -9.88
CA ASN A 87 1.94 12.00 -9.04
C ASN A 87 2.53 11.10 -7.94
N SER A 88 3.58 11.58 -7.28
CA SER A 88 4.34 10.84 -6.26
C SER A 88 3.82 11.03 -4.83
N SER A 89 2.85 11.91 -4.58
CA SER A 89 2.37 12.28 -3.24
C SER A 89 0.94 11.83 -2.94
N SER A 90 0.20 11.35 -3.94
CA SER A 90 -1.17 10.90 -3.81
C SER A 90 -1.45 9.70 -4.71
N SER A 91 -2.45 8.92 -4.33
CA SER A 91 -2.91 7.77 -5.12
C SER A 91 -4.43 7.63 -4.99
N PHE A 92 -5.12 7.22 -6.06
CA PHE A 92 -6.45 6.60 -5.91
C PHE A 92 -6.29 5.08 -5.72
N CYS A 93 -7.39 4.37 -5.43
CA CYS A 93 -7.34 2.98 -4.95
C CYS A 93 -6.59 2.01 -5.88
N SER A 94 -6.93 1.97 -7.17
CA SER A 94 -6.28 1.11 -8.17
C SER A 94 -4.89 1.59 -8.58
N GLU A 95 -4.65 2.91 -8.55
CA GLU A 95 -3.31 3.48 -8.77
C GLU A 95 -2.34 3.05 -7.67
N LEU A 96 -2.77 3.05 -6.40
CA LEU A 96 -1.97 2.57 -5.27
C LEU A 96 -1.51 1.13 -5.48
N VAL A 97 -2.45 0.24 -5.85
CA VAL A 97 -2.15 -1.17 -6.11
C VAL A 97 -1.16 -1.29 -7.26
N ALA A 98 -1.40 -0.61 -8.38
CA ALA A 98 -0.49 -0.65 -9.53
C ALA A 98 0.90 -0.08 -9.22
N LYS A 99 1.00 1.00 -8.43
CA LYS A 99 2.27 1.55 -7.94
C LYS A 99 3.02 0.56 -7.05
N ALA A 100 2.33 -0.20 -6.21
CA ALA A 100 2.95 -1.23 -5.37
C ALA A 100 3.61 -2.31 -6.22
N TYR A 101 2.89 -2.83 -7.23
CA TYR A 101 3.42 -3.81 -8.18
C TYR A 101 4.58 -3.24 -9.01
N GLU A 102 4.43 -2.04 -9.58
CA GLU A 102 5.48 -1.35 -10.35
C GLU A 102 6.75 -1.16 -9.50
N ARG A 103 6.62 -0.69 -8.26
CA ARG A 103 7.74 -0.50 -7.34
C ARG A 103 8.40 -1.83 -6.94
N ALA A 104 7.66 -2.94 -6.95
CA ALA A 104 8.19 -4.28 -6.75
C ALA A 104 8.82 -4.89 -8.02
N GLY A 105 8.79 -4.18 -9.16
CA GLY A 105 9.29 -4.68 -10.44
C GLY A 105 8.41 -5.75 -11.07
N ILE A 106 7.12 -5.77 -10.75
CA ILE A 106 6.16 -6.76 -11.26
C ILE A 106 5.19 -6.06 -12.18
N GLU A 107 5.19 -6.47 -13.45
CA GLU A 107 4.25 -5.97 -14.43
C GLU A 107 2.85 -6.57 -14.20
N ILE A 108 1.82 -5.72 -14.23
CA ILE A 108 0.42 -6.14 -14.19
C ILE A 108 -0.40 -5.37 -15.23
N ILE A 109 -1.56 -5.90 -15.62
CA ILE A 109 -2.51 -5.25 -16.54
C ILE A 109 -1.83 -4.84 -17.87
N GLY A 110 -0.97 -5.73 -18.39
CA GLY A 110 -0.22 -5.52 -19.64
C GLY A 110 0.62 -4.24 -19.67
N GLY A 111 1.37 -3.97 -18.59
CA GLY A 111 2.31 -2.84 -18.53
C GLY A 111 1.67 -1.47 -18.48
N LYS A 112 0.37 -1.39 -18.13
CA LYS A 112 -0.34 -0.12 -18.06
C LYS A 112 0.23 0.76 -16.94
N ALA A 113 0.49 2.03 -17.26
CA ALA A 113 0.93 3.01 -16.26
C ALA A 113 -0.06 3.08 -15.07
N PRO A 114 0.41 3.15 -13.81
CA PRO A 114 -0.45 3.10 -12.62
C PRO A 114 -1.61 4.12 -12.63
N SER A 115 -1.37 5.33 -13.13
CA SER A 115 -2.38 6.40 -13.23
C SER A 115 -3.54 6.11 -14.19
N LYS A 116 -3.41 5.06 -15.01
CA LYS A 116 -4.42 4.60 -15.99
C LYS A 116 -5.05 3.27 -15.61
N VAL A 117 -4.59 2.64 -14.53
CA VAL A 117 -5.24 1.44 -13.99
C VAL A 117 -6.52 1.86 -13.28
N THR A 118 -7.55 1.03 -13.34
CA THR A 118 -8.88 1.29 -12.76
C THR A 118 -9.42 -0.01 -12.18
N PRO A 119 -10.44 0.01 -11.30
CA PRO A 119 -10.99 -1.23 -10.74
C PRO A 119 -11.55 -2.18 -11.82
N ALA A 120 -12.09 -1.64 -12.92
CA ALA A 120 -12.55 -2.42 -14.06
C ALA A 120 -11.46 -3.29 -14.69
N HIS A 121 -10.20 -2.85 -14.64
CA HIS A 121 -9.09 -3.67 -15.12
C HIS A 121 -8.86 -4.89 -14.21
N PHE A 122 -8.91 -4.72 -12.89
CA PHE A 122 -8.84 -5.84 -11.96
C PHE A 122 -10.05 -6.77 -12.08
N ASP A 123 -11.23 -6.24 -12.45
CA ASP A 123 -12.38 -7.08 -12.75
C ASP A 123 -12.16 -7.98 -13.97
N ILE A 124 -11.49 -7.48 -15.02
CA ILE A 124 -11.10 -8.29 -16.18
C ILE A 124 -10.14 -9.40 -15.73
N GLU A 125 -9.12 -9.07 -14.94
CA GLU A 125 -8.15 -10.04 -14.46
C GLU A 125 -8.79 -11.13 -13.59
N ALA A 126 -9.73 -10.75 -12.73
CA ALA A 126 -10.43 -11.68 -11.86
C ALA A 126 -11.44 -12.56 -12.60
N ASP A 127 -11.97 -12.11 -13.75
CA ASP A 127 -12.86 -12.91 -14.57
C ASP A 127 -12.09 -13.88 -15.49
N ASN A 128 -10.91 -13.49 -15.97
CA ASN A 128 -10.13 -14.26 -16.94
C ASN A 128 -9.07 -15.19 -16.31
N LEU A 129 -8.46 -14.77 -15.19
CA LEU A 129 -7.46 -15.55 -14.43
C LEU A 129 -6.24 -16.03 -15.26
N TYR A 130 -5.84 -15.25 -16.28
CA TYR A 130 -4.67 -15.56 -17.10
C TYR A 130 -3.36 -15.46 -16.30
N ASP A 131 -3.10 -14.32 -15.68
CA ASP A 131 -1.92 -14.10 -14.83
C ASP A 131 -2.25 -14.15 -13.32
N TRP A 132 -3.51 -14.45 -12.99
CA TRP A 132 -4.05 -14.36 -11.64
C TRP A 132 -4.70 -15.66 -11.20
N VAL A 133 -4.83 -15.83 -9.89
CA VAL A 133 -5.53 -16.93 -9.24
C VAL A 133 -6.56 -16.35 -8.29
N ASP A 134 -7.78 -16.88 -8.29
CA ASP A 134 -8.78 -16.54 -7.28
C ASP A 134 -8.41 -17.22 -5.96
N VAL A 135 -8.20 -16.40 -4.93
CA VAL A 135 -7.83 -16.82 -3.57
C VAL A 135 -8.89 -16.41 -2.55
N THR A 136 -10.11 -16.09 -3.00
CA THR A 136 -11.20 -15.59 -2.15
C THR A 136 -11.50 -16.55 -0.99
N GLN A 137 -11.44 -17.86 -1.22
CA GLN A 137 -11.68 -18.86 -0.16
C GLN A 137 -10.61 -18.83 0.94
N GLU A 138 -9.34 -18.55 0.60
CA GLU A 138 -8.27 -18.36 1.60
C GLU A 138 -8.64 -17.19 2.54
N TYR A 139 -9.15 -16.09 1.98
CA TYR A 139 -9.53 -14.91 2.74
C TYR A 139 -10.84 -15.09 3.52
N ILE A 140 -11.77 -15.91 3.05
CA ILE A 140 -12.97 -16.29 3.82
C ILE A 140 -12.56 -17.05 5.10
N ALA A 141 -11.56 -17.93 5.01
CA ALA A 141 -11.04 -18.64 6.17
C ALA A 141 -10.36 -17.68 7.17
N ILE A 142 -9.53 -16.75 6.67
CA ILE A 142 -8.91 -15.68 7.47
C ILE A 142 -9.98 -14.84 8.17
N LEU A 143 -11.00 -14.38 7.43
CA LEU A 143 -12.10 -13.59 7.99
C LEU A 143 -12.83 -14.34 9.12
N ALA A 144 -13.09 -15.64 8.94
CA ALA A 144 -13.73 -16.46 9.96
C ALA A 144 -12.87 -16.56 11.23
N GLU A 145 -11.55 -16.65 11.09
CA GLU A 145 -10.62 -16.58 12.22
C GLU A 145 -10.63 -15.21 12.90
N MET A 146 -10.53 -14.14 12.13
CA MET A 146 -10.56 -12.76 12.63
C MET A 146 -11.85 -12.48 13.42
N LYS A 147 -13.00 -12.98 12.95
CA LYS A 147 -14.29 -12.85 13.66
C LYS A 147 -14.30 -13.55 15.02
N ARG A 148 -13.50 -14.62 15.20
CA ARG A 148 -13.33 -15.31 16.49
C ARG A 148 -12.32 -14.61 17.39
N ASN A 149 -11.29 -14.00 16.80
CA ASN A 149 -10.13 -13.46 17.50
C ASN A 149 -9.86 -11.99 17.13
N GLU A 150 -10.89 -11.12 17.21
CA GLU A 150 -10.81 -9.75 16.68
C GLU A 150 -9.73 -8.89 17.35
N PHE A 151 -9.57 -9.04 18.67
CA PHE A 151 -8.66 -8.19 19.46
C PHE A 151 -7.21 -8.22 18.97
N PRO A 152 -6.55 -9.40 18.80
CA PRO A 152 -5.21 -9.48 18.23
C PRO A 152 -5.02 -8.72 16.91
N TYR A 153 -5.94 -8.88 15.95
CA TYR A 153 -5.84 -8.20 14.64
C TYR A 153 -5.96 -6.69 14.77
N ARG A 154 -6.93 -6.21 15.56
CA ARG A 154 -7.08 -4.77 15.82
C ARG A 154 -5.87 -4.20 16.52
N LEU A 155 -5.34 -4.89 17.53
CA LEU A 155 -4.13 -4.45 18.23
C LEU A 155 -2.95 -4.34 17.28
N ALA A 156 -2.72 -5.34 16.43
CA ALA A 156 -1.64 -5.35 15.46
C ALA A 156 -1.78 -4.21 14.43
N ALA A 157 -2.95 -4.08 13.79
CA ALA A 157 -3.20 -3.06 12.78
C ALA A 157 -3.13 -1.63 13.35
N ASN A 158 -3.69 -1.40 14.54
CA ASN A 158 -3.62 -0.10 15.22
C ASN A 158 -2.19 0.25 15.63
N THR A 159 -1.43 -0.73 16.14
CA THR A 159 -0.02 -0.53 16.50
C THR A 159 0.80 -0.17 15.27
N LEU A 160 0.63 -0.92 14.18
CA LEU A 160 1.32 -0.65 12.92
C LEU A 160 0.97 0.75 12.40
N SER A 161 -0.32 1.10 12.34
CA SER A 161 -0.78 2.42 11.92
C SER A 161 -0.22 3.54 12.80
N ALA A 162 -0.20 3.37 14.12
CA ALA A 162 0.32 4.35 15.06
C ALA A 162 1.84 4.58 14.88
N VAL A 163 2.62 3.50 14.72
CA VAL A 163 4.07 3.58 14.47
C VAL A 163 4.35 4.32 13.16
N MET A 164 3.57 4.01 12.12
CA MET A 164 3.71 4.62 10.80
C MET A 164 3.34 6.10 10.79
N THR A 165 2.22 6.45 11.40
CA THR A 165 1.77 7.84 11.55
C THR A 165 2.77 8.66 12.37
N ARG A 166 3.29 8.09 13.47
CA ARG A 166 4.35 8.73 14.27
C ARG A 166 5.61 8.99 13.44
N ARG A 167 6.02 8.02 12.62
CA ARG A 167 7.20 8.16 11.75
C ARG A 167 7.02 9.31 10.75
N LYS A 168 5.86 9.41 10.08
CA LYS A 168 5.54 10.55 9.21
C LYS A 168 5.55 11.88 9.97
N ALA A 169 4.89 11.94 11.13
CA ALA A 169 4.80 13.18 11.91
C ALA A 169 6.16 13.69 12.41
N HIS A 170 7.08 12.77 12.75
CA HIS A 170 8.41 13.12 13.24
C HIS A 170 9.40 13.45 12.11
N GLU A 171 9.09 13.13 10.86
CA GLU A 171 10.00 13.30 9.73
C GLU A 171 10.50 14.75 9.56
N PRO A 172 9.63 15.79 9.53
CA PRO A 172 10.11 17.17 9.35
C PRO A 172 11.02 17.63 10.50
N SER A 173 10.67 17.27 11.73
CA SER A 173 11.46 17.61 12.93
C SER A 173 12.82 16.91 12.91
N ARG A 174 12.86 15.65 12.48
CA ARG A 174 14.09 14.87 12.29
C ARG A 174 14.98 15.53 11.24
N GLN A 175 14.43 15.89 10.09
CA GLN A 175 15.19 16.56 9.01
C GLN A 175 15.75 17.90 9.48
N LYS A 176 14.94 18.74 10.13
CA LYS A 176 15.40 20.02 10.70
C LYS A 176 16.50 19.86 11.75
N THR A 177 16.45 18.78 12.53
CA THR A 177 17.49 18.50 13.53
C THR A 177 18.80 18.10 12.86
N ILE A 178 18.75 17.28 11.81
CA ILE A 178 19.94 16.89 11.04
C ILE A 178 20.52 18.12 10.32
N GLU A 179 19.69 18.92 9.65
CA GLU A 179 20.12 20.16 8.96
C GLU A 179 20.77 21.17 9.93
N ARG A 180 20.34 21.23 11.19
CA ARG A 180 21.00 22.05 12.22
C ARG A 180 22.39 21.53 12.58
N PHE A 181 22.57 20.21 12.65
CA PHE A 181 23.88 19.60 12.90
C PHE A 181 24.83 19.77 11.71
N GLU A 182 24.32 19.67 10.47
CA GLU A 182 25.10 19.92 9.23
C GLU A 182 25.67 21.34 9.19
N ASN A 183 24.92 22.33 9.70
CA ASN A 183 25.34 23.73 9.74
C ASN A 183 26.03 24.13 11.06
N GLY A 184 26.35 23.16 11.92
CA GLY A 184 26.90 23.37 13.26
C GLY A 184 28.42 23.23 13.33
N SER A 185 28.91 22.80 14.50
CA SER A 185 30.33 22.52 14.73
C SER A 185 30.82 21.31 13.91
N PRO A 186 32.14 21.10 13.76
CA PRO A 186 32.69 19.90 13.13
C PRO A 186 32.16 18.59 13.74
N GLU A 187 31.96 18.54 15.06
CA GLU A 187 31.35 17.38 15.73
C GLU A 187 29.88 17.20 15.35
N GLY A 188 29.14 18.31 15.19
CA GLY A 188 27.78 18.31 14.68
C GLY A 188 27.69 17.76 13.25
N GLN A 189 28.60 18.17 12.37
CA GLN A 189 28.68 17.69 10.99
C GLN A 189 28.93 16.18 10.92
N GLU A 190 29.84 15.67 11.75
CA GLU A 190 30.12 14.24 11.82
C GLU A 190 28.93 13.44 12.38
N LEU A 191 28.22 13.98 13.38
CA LEU A 191 26.98 13.38 13.88
C LEU A 191 25.90 13.34 12.79
N ALA A 192 25.71 14.43 12.04
CA ALA A 192 24.76 14.47 10.94
C ALA A 192 25.06 13.41 9.88
N LYS A 193 26.33 13.27 9.48
CA LYS A 193 26.78 12.23 8.55
C LYS A 193 26.44 10.83 9.04
N LYS A 194 26.70 10.52 10.32
CA LYS A 194 26.34 9.22 10.93
C LYS A 194 24.82 8.98 10.89
N LEU A 195 24.03 10.01 11.19
CA LEU A 195 22.57 9.92 11.13
C LEU A 195 22.07 9.65 9.71
N ARG A 196 22.60 10.36 8.68
CA ARG A 196 22.26 10.12 7.27
C ARG A 196 22.55 8.69 6.85
N ILE A 197 23.76 8.18 7.14
CA ILE A 197 24.15 6.79 6.85
C ILE A 197 23.22 5.78 7.53
N MET A 198 22.90 5.99 8.81
CA MET A 198 21.98 5.13 9.55
C MET A 198 20.58 5.10 8.92
N LEU A 199 20.08 6.27 8.50
CA LEU A 199 18.77 6.39 7.85
C LEU A 199 18.76 5.74 6.46
N ALA A 200 19.84 5.91 5.69
CA ALA A 200 20.00 5.32 4.37
C ALA A 200 20.00 3.79 4.39
N GLY A 201 20.55 3.20 5.46
CA GLY A 201 20.56 1.76 5.70
C GLY A 201 19.23 1.14 6.13
N ARG A 202 18.16 1.93 6.31
CA ARG A 202 16.85 1.38 6.68
C ARG A 202 16.26 0.54 5.56
N LYS A 203 15.82 -0.68 5.91
CA LYS A 203 15.09 -1.58 4.98
C LYS A 203 13.72 -1.03 4.56
N LEU A 204 13.04 -0.34 5.47
CA LEU A 204 11.74 0.29 5.22
C LEU A 204 11.95 1.77 4.94
N LYS A 205 11.61 2.20 3.73
CA LYS A 205 11.60 3.60 3.29
C LYS A 205 10.18 4.01 2.94
N TYR A 206 9.87 5.30 3.09
CA TYR A 206 8.55 5.85 2.77
C TYR A 206 8.64 7.07 1.85
N TRP A 207 7.56 7.34 1.12
CA TRP A 207 7.49 8.40 0.12
C TRP A 207 7.78 9.81 0.64
N HIS A 208 7.53 10.06 1.93
CA HIS A 208 7.70 11.36 2.58
C HIS A 208 9.08 11.53 3.22
N GLU A 209 9.91 10.48 3.23
CA GLU A 209 11.28 10.58 3.74
C GLU A 209 12.15 11.15 2.64
N LYS A 210 12.81 12.28 2.89
CA LYS A 210 13.88 12.77 1.99
C LYS A 210 14.93 11.67 1.87
N ASP A 211 15.46 11.48 0.67
CA ASP A 211 16.60 10.60 0.43
C ASP A 211 17.66 10.88 1.50
N SER A 212 17.77 9.91 2.39
CA SER A 212 18.77 9.80 3.43
C SER A 212 20.13 9.53 2.82
#